data_AF-A0A531M4Z4-F1
#
_entry.id   AF-A0A531M4Z4-F1
#
_cell.length_a   1.000
_cell.length_b   1.000
_cell.length_c   1.000
_cell.angle_alpha   90.00
_cell.angle_beta   90.00
_cell.angle_gamma   90.00
#
_symmetry.space_group_name_H-M   'P 1'
#
loop_
_entity.id
_entity.type
_entity.pdbx_description
1 polymer ?
#
loop_
_entity_poly.entity_id
_entity_poly.type
_entity_poly.pdbx_seq_one_letter_code
_entity_poly.pdbx_strand_id
1 'polypeptide(L)'
;PEDEALAIVKDRTIDAMMAMIREDLALLNVHHDVFFSERTLHADHAKKIRAAIADLTLKGHIYKGKLPPPKGEKPDDWEDREQTLFRSTAVGDDMDRALVKSDGSFTYFAADVAYLKDKVERGFVDLIYVLGADHGGYVKRLEALARAIAGDEVKLTVLL
;
A
#
# COMPACT_ATOMS: atom_id res chain seq x y z
N PRO A 1 27.83 7.73 14.42
CA PRO A 1 28.75 7.43 13.31
C PRO A 1 28.08 6.76 12.10
N GLU A 2 27.38 5.63 12.30
CA GLU A 2 26.72 4.92 11.19
C GLU A 2 25.49 5.66 10.66
N ASP A 3 24.58 6.11 11.54
CA ASP A 3 23.38 6.86 11.13
C ASP A 3 23.72 8.16 10.39
N GLU A 4 24.76 8.85 10.83
CA GLU A 4 25.26 10.08 10.18
C GLU A 4 25.87 9.78 8.81
N ALA A 5 26.66 8.72 8.69
CA ALA A 5 27.22 8.29 7.40
C ALA A 5 26.10 7.86 6.44
N LEU A 6 25.10 7.11 6.94
CA LEU A 6 23.95 6.67 6.18
C LEU A 6 23.13 7.87 5.68
N ALA A 7 22.88 8.87 6.54
CA ALA A 7 22.16 10.08 6.17
C ALA A 7 22.85 10.85 5.02
N ILE A 8 24.19 10.84 4.97
CA ILE A 8 24.96 11.51 3.91
C ILE A 8 24.85 10.76 2.58
N VAL A 9 24.92 9.42 2.58
CA VAL A 9 25.01 8.64 1.33
C VAL A 9 23.65 8.15 0.82
N LYS A 10 22.64 8.03 1.68
CA LYS A 10 21.37 7.36 1.37
C LYS A 10 20.68 7.94 0.14
N ASP A 11 20.48 9.26 0.08
CA ASP A 11 19.78 9.88 -1.05
C ASP A 11 20.60 9.74 -2.34
N ARG A 12 21.92 9.93 -2.27
CA ARG A 12 22.83 9.72 -3.41
C ARG A 12 22.81 8.27 -3.92
N THR A 13 22.75 7.29 -3.02
CA THR A 13 22.66 5.88 -3.38
C THR A 13 21.32 5.57 -4.03
N ILE A 14 20.20 6.08 -3.49
CA ILE A 14 18.88 5.89 -4.10
C ILE A 14 18.86 6.48 -5.52
N ASP A 15 19.38 7.70 -5.71
CA ASP A 15 19.42 8.33 -7.03
C ASP A 15 20.26 7.53 -8.03
N ALA A 16 21.44 7.04 -7.61
CA ALA A 16 22.29 6.20 -8.44
C ALA A 16 21.62 4.85 -8.80
N MET A 17 20.91 4.23 -7.86
CA MET A 17 20.18 2.98 -8.11
C MET A 17 19.02 3.20 -9.07
N MET A 18 18.28 4.29 -8.91
CA MET A 18 17.18 4.63 -9.80
C MET A 18 17.66 4.96 -11.22
N ALA A 19 18.83 5.57 -11.37
CA ALA A 19 19.45 5.78 -12.69
C ALA A 19 19.72 4.45 -13.38
N MET A 20 20.39 3.50 -12.69
CA MET A 20 20.67 2.18 -13.26
C MET A 20 19.41 1.38 -13.60
N ILE A 21 18.39 1.39 -12.73
CA ILE A 21 17.09 0.73 -13.03
C ILE A 21 16.46 1.30 -14.31
N ARG A 22 16.50 2.63 -14.50
CA ARG A 22 15.94 3.27 -15.71
C ARG A 22 16.73 2.91 -16.96
N GLU A 23 18.06 2.84 -16.86
CA GLU A 23 18.93 2.44 -17.95
C GLU A 23 18.67 0.98 -18.36
N ASP A 24 18.58 0.06 -17.40
CA ASP A 24 18.27 -1.35 -17.64
C ASP A 24 16.89 -1.53 -18.30
N LEU A 25 15.87 -0.82 -17.82
CA LEU A 25 14.54 -0.85 -18.43
C LEU A 25 14.55 -0.30 -19.87
N ALA A 26 15.33 0.74 -20.14
CA ALA A 26 15.47 1.30 -21.47
C ALA A 26 16.14 0.33 -22.45
N LEU A 27 17.09 -0.51 -21.99
CA LEU A 27 17.67 -1.59 -22.80
C LEU A 27 16.63 -2.63 -23.23
N LEU A 28 15.56 -2.79 -22.44
CA LEU A 28 14.41 -3.64 -22.74
C LEU A 28 13.27 -2.91 -23.47
N ASN A 29 13.50 -1.66 -23.90
CA ASN A 29 12.49 -0.78 -24.51
C ASN A 29 11.27 -0.53 -23.60
N VAL A 30 11.48 -0.48 -22.29
CA VAL A 30 10.46 -0.16 -21.27
C VAL A 30 10.71 1.25 -20.73
N HIS A 31 9.71 2.11 -20.87
CA HIS A 31 9.77 3.49 -20.40
C HIS A 31 8.53 3.80 -19.54
N HIS A 32 8.74 4.09 -18.26
CA HIS A 32 7.66 4.54 -17.38
C HIS A 32 7.56 6.07 -17.38
N ASP A 33 6.35 6.59 -17.59
CA ASP A 33 6.07 8.02 -17.48
C ASP A 33 6.25 8.52 -16.04
N VAL A 34 5.90 7.68 -15.06
CA VAL A 34 5.93 8.02 -13.65
C VAL A 34 6.60 6.91 -12.85
N PHE A 35 7.66 7.27 -12.13
CA PHE A 35 8.18 6.48 -11.01
C PHE A 35 7.67 7.11 -9.72
N PHE A 36 6.90 6.34 -8.95
CA PHE A 36 6.29 6.82 -7.72
C PHE A 36 7.13 6.43 -6.51
N SER A 37 7.37 7.36 -5.58
CA SER A 37 8.13 7.10 -4.35
C SER A 37 7.21 6.97 -3.15
N GLU A 38 7.28 5.82 -2.46
CA GLU A 38 6.57 5.57 -1.21
C GLU A 38 6.92 6.62 -0.14
N ARG A 39 8.14 7.18 -0.14
CA ARG A 39 8.52 8.26 0.78
C ARG A 39 7.56 9.44 0.73
N THR A 40 6.95 9.71 -0.43
CA THR A 40 5.97 10.79 -0.59
C THR A 40 4.64 10.50 0.10
N LEU A 41 4.29 9.23 0.36
CA LEU A 41 3.11 8.84 1.12
C LEU A 41 3.31 9.07 2.63
N HIS A 42 4.54 8.90 3.11
CA HIS A 42 4.93 9.08 4.50
C HIS A 42 5.41 10.50 4.84
N ALA A 43 5.65 11.34 3.84
CA ALA A 43 5.97 12.75 4.00
C ALA A 43 4.82 13.52 4.69
N ASP A 44 5.12 14.71 5.23
CA ASP A 44 4.16 15.58 5.93
C ASP A 44 3.37 14.82 7.00
N HIS A 45 4.12 14.08 7.82
CA HIS A 45 3.59 13.17 8.83
C HIS A 45 2.68 12.07 8.27
N ALA A 46 2.78 11.64 7.02
CA ALA A 46 1.88 10.72 6.35
C ALA A 46 0.45 11.26 6.10
N LYS A 47 0.35 12.54 5.69
CA LYS A 47 -0.93 13.21 5.38
C LYS A 47 -1.76 12.44 4.34
N LYS A 48 -1.13 11.90 3.29
CA LYS A 48 -1.82 11.13 2.24
C LYS A 48 -2.48 9.87 2.80
N ILE A 49 -1.77 9.12 3.64
CA ILE A 49 -2.30 7.92 4.30
C ILE A 49 -3.47 8.27 5.22
N ARG A 50 -3.31 9.29 6.08
CA ARG A 50 -4.42 9.74 6.94
C ARG A 50 -5.63 10.20 6.15
N ALA A 51 -5.45 10.92 5.05
CA ALA A 51 -6.55 11.37 4.21
C ALA A 51 -7.31 10.20 3.58
N ALA A 52 -6.60 9.18 3.07
CA ALA A 52 -7.23 7.99 2.51
C ALA A 52 -8.00 7.18 3.57
N ILE A 53 -7.44 7.05 4.77
CA ILE A 53 -8.12 6.45 5.92
C ILE A 53 -9.37 7.26 6.32
N ALA A 54 -9.27 8.59 6.38
CA ALA A 54 -10.42 9.43 6.72
C ALA A 54 -11.56 9.28 5.70
N ASP A 55 -11.26 9.27 4.41
CA ASP A 55 -12.24 9.04 3.34
C ASP A 55 -12.94 7.69 3.48
N LEU A 56 -12.18 6.60 3.64
CA LEU A 56 -12.74 5.27 3.86
C LEU A 56 -13.51 5.15 5.18
N THR A 57 -13.15 5.93 6.20
CA THR A 57 -13.91 6.01 7.45
C THR A 57 -15.28 6.65 7.20
N LEU A 58 -15.33 7.75 6.46
CA LEU A 58 -16.60 8.42 6.10
C LEU A 58 -17.49 7.51 5.24
N LYS A 59 -16.89 6.68 4.38
CA LYS A 59 -17.59 5.65 3.59
C LYS A 59 -18.01 4.42 4.40
N GLY A 60 -17.68 4.34 5.71
CA GLY A 60 -18.05 3.23 6.58
C GLY A 60 -17.19 1.96 6.43
N HIS A 61 -16.07 2.05 5.72
CA HIS A 61 -15.16 0.93 5.48
C HIS A 61 -14.08 0.75 6.56
N ILE A 62 -13.97 1.66 7.53
CA ILE A 62 -12.98 1.58 8.61
C ILE A 62 -13.68 1.52 9.96
N TYR A 63 -13.18 0.63 10.83
CA TYR A 63 -13.72 0.44 12.17
C TYR A 63 -12.62 0.05 13.16
N LYS A 64 -12.94 0.04 14.46
CA LYS A 64 -12.10 -0.48 15.53
C LYS A 64 -12.52 -1.92 15.84
N GLY A 65 -11.57 -2.84 15.85
CA GLY A 65 -11.85 -4.25 16.12
C GLY A 65 -10.58 -5.07 16.38
N LYS A 66 -10.78 -6.36 16.63
CA LYS A 66 -9.69 -7.33 16.87
C LYS A 66 -9.57 -8.28 15.69
N LEU A 67 -8.35 -8.69 15.36
CA LEU A 67 -8.09 -9.77 14.39
C LEU A 67 -7.75 -11.07 15.13
N PRO A 68 -8.09 -12.22 14.54
CA PRO A 68 -7.61 -13.50 15.06
C PRO A 68 -6.07 -13.57 14.98
N PRO A 69 -5.44 -14.45 15.79
CA PRO A 69 -4.01 -14.68 15.67
C PRO A 69 -3.64 -15.16 14.26
N PRO A 70 -2.45 -14.81 13.75
CA PRO A 70 -1.94 -15.28 12.47
C PRO A 70 -1.98 -16.81 12.38
N LYS A 71 -2.25 -17.32 11.18
CA LYS A 71 -2.09 -18.74 10.91
C LYS A 71 -0.59 -19.05 10.79
N GLY A 72 -0.04 -19.83 11.71
CA GLY A 72 1.37 -20.23 11.72
C GLY A 72 2.16 -19.60 12.87
N GLU A 73 3.41 -19.25 12.61
CA GLU A 73 4.29 -18.61 13.59
C GLU A 73 3.77 -17.21 13.93
N LYS A 74 3.69 -16.91 15.23
CA LYS A 74 3.27 -15.60 15.70
C LYS A 74 4.45 -14.65 15.58
N PRO A 75 4.32 -13.54 14.82
CA PRO A 75 5.31 -12.48 14.87
C PRO A 75 5.49 -11.95 16.29
N ASP A 76 6.71 -11.54 16.64
CA ASP A 76 7.03 -10.99 17.95
C ASP A 76 6.20 -9.73 18.30
N ASP A 77 5.70 -9.01 17.28
CA ASP A 77 4.89 -7.81 17.42
C ASP A 77 3.37 -8.07 17.41
N TRP A 78 2.93 -9.34 17.40
CA TRP A 78 1.50 -9.66 17.48
C TRP A 78 0.95 -9.53 18.91
N GLU A 79 -0.15 -8.79 19.04
CA GLU A 79 -0.86 -8.59 20.31
C GLU A 79 -2.38 -8.76 20.11
N ASP A 80 -3.06 -9.37 21.10
CA ASP A 80 -4.52 -9.37 21.16
C ASP A 80 -5.03 -8.00 21.64
N ARG A 81 -5.19 -7.09 20.69
CA ARG A 81 -5.61 -5.71 20.94
C ARG A 81 -6.66 -5.25 19.94
N GLU A 82 -7.43 -4.24 20.35
CA GLU A 82 -8.26 -3.49 19.43
C GLU A 82 -7.40 -2.58 18.54
N GLN A 83 -7.66 -2.57 17.25
CA GLN A 83 -6.87 -1.84 16.26
C GLN A 83 -7.74 -1.27 15.13
N THR A 84 -7.20 -0.34 14.36
CA THR A 84 -7.88 0.24 13.20
C THR A 84 -7.85 -0.74 12.04
N LEU A 85 -9.03 -1.18 11.61
CA LEU A 85 -9.22 -2.19 10.58
C LEU A 85 -9.96 -1.62 9.37
N PHE A 86 -9.48 -1.98 8.18
CA PHE A 86 -10.25 -1.90 6.96
C PHE A 86 -11.16 -3.12 6.87
N ARG A 87 -12.47 -2.86 6.75
CA ARG A 87 -13.54 -3.84 6.58
C ARG A 87 -13.53 -4.42 5.16
N SER A 88 -12.39 -5.00 4.77
CA SER A 88 -12.16 -5.53 3.42
C SER A 88 -13.04 -6.74 3.11
N THR A 89 -13.46 -7.50 4.11
CA THR A 89 -14.38 -8.63 3.94
C THR A 89 -15.74 -8.21 3.38
N ALA A 90 -16.23 -7.02 3.78
CA ALA A 90 -17.49 -6.47 3.26
C ALA A 90 -17.41 -6.09 1.77
N VAL A 91 -16.21 -6.02 1.21
CA VAL A 91 -15.95 -5.68 -0.19
C VAL A 91 -15.18 -6.79 -0.92
N GLY A 92 -15.22 -8.02 -0.39
CA GLY A 92 -14.79 -9.23 -1.11
C GLY A 92 -13.38 -9.75 -0.84
N ASP A 93 -12.70 -9.26 0.20
CA ASP A 93 -11.44 -9.87 0.69
C ASP A 93 -11.71 -11.04 1.64
N ASP A 94 -10.71 -11.87 1.91
CA ASP A 94 -10.84 -13.06 2.76
C ASP A 94 -10.78 -12.73 4.27
N MET A 95 -10.12 -11.63 4.64
CA MET A 95 -9.97 -11.20 6.03
C MET A 95 -9.74 -9.69 6.11
N ASP A 96 -10.31 -9.04 7.13
CA ASP A 96 -10.13 -7.62 7.39
C ASP A 96 -8.66 -7.28 7.64
N ARG A 97 -8.24 -6.08 7.21
CA ARG A 97 -6.82 -5.70 7.15
C ARG A 97 -6.49 -4.62 8.16
N ALA A 98 -5.41 -4.82 8.92
CA ALA A 98 -4.91 -3.82 9.83
C ALA A 98 -4.28 -2.64 9.08
N LEU A 99 -4.62 -1.42 9.50
CA LEU A 99 -4.08 -0.19 8.95
C LEU A 99 -3.00 0.45 9.84
N VAL A 100 -3.01 0.14 11.14
CA VAL A 100 -2.11 0.72 12.16
C VAL A 100 -1.53 -0.38 13.04
N LYS A 101 -0.21 -0.37 13.22
CA LYS A 101 0.54 -1.31 14.06
C LYS A 101 0.36 -1.02 15.57
N SER A 102 0.95 -1.86 16.43
CA SER A 102 0.93 -1.69 17.89
C SER A 102 1.64 -0.41 18.34
N ASP A 103 2.76 -0.09 17.68
CA ASP A 103 3.55 1.13 17.91
C ASP A 103 2.92 2.43 17.38
N GLY A 104 1.72 2.36 16.76
CA GLY A 104 1.01 3.50 16.18
C GLY A 104 1.45 3.88 14.77
N SER A 105 2.47 3.24 14.21
CA SER A 105 2.87 3.44 12.81
C SER A 105 1.88 2.78 11.83
N PHE A 106 1.89 3.24 10.58
CA PHE A 106 1.03 2.67 9.53
C PHE A 106 1.58 1.34 9.02
N THR A 107 0.68 0.43 8.64
CA THR A 107 1.06 -0.81 7.94
C THR A 107 1.41 -0.53 6.49
N TYR A 108 2.15 -1.44 5.82
CA TYR A 108 2.38 -1.34 4.37
C TYR A 108 1.06 -1.31 3.58
N PHE A 109 0.04 -2.02 4.07
CA PHE A 109 -1.29 -1.99 3.46
C PHE A 109 -1.95 -0.60 3.54
N ALA A 110 -1.70 0.19 4.58
CA ALA A 110 -2.19 1.56 4.64
C ALA A 110 -1.49 2.48 3.62
N ALA A 111 -0.23 2.21 3.27
CA ALA A 111 0.44 2.88 2.16
C ALA A 111 -0.20 2.50 0.81
N ASP A 112 -0.52 1.22 0.60
CA ASP A 112 -1.23 0.77 -0.61
C ASP A 112 -2.62 1.41 -0.76
N VAL A 113 -3.35 1.57 0.33
CA VAL A 113 -4.64 2.30 0.36
C VAL A 113 -4.46 3.73 -0.17
N ALA A 114 -3.44 4.43 0.33
CA ALA A 114 -3.14 5.79 -0.12
C ALA A 114 -2.69 5.84 -1.58
N TYR A 115 -1.90 4.85 -2.01
CA TYR A 115 -1.40 4.81 -3.38
C TYR A 115 -2.48 4.48 -4.40
N LEU A 116 -3.37 3.52 -4.11
CA LEU A 116 -4.49 3.21 -4.99
C LEU A 116 -5.40 4.43 -5.11
N LYS A 117 -5.72 5.10 -4.00
CA LYS A 117 -6.49 6.36 -4.01
C LYS A 117 -5.82 7.42 -4.89
N ASP A 118 -4.51 7.62 -4.74
CA ASP A 118 -3.73 8.56 -5.54
C ASP A 118 -3.83 8.23 -7.05
N LYS A 119 -3.81 6.95 -7.45
CA LYS A 119 -4.03 6.55 -8.85
C LYS A 119 -5.45 6.86 -9.34
N VAL A 120 -6.47 6.58 -8.53
CA VAL A 120 -7.87 6.89 -8.89
C VAL A 120 -8.07 8.41 -9.05
N GLU A 121 -7.48 9.21 -8.15
CA GLU A 121 -7.56 10.67 -8.20
C GLU A 121 -6.84 11.30 -9.40
N ARG A 122 -5.93 10.56 -10.06
CA ARG A 122 -5.36 10.98 -11.35
C ARG A 122 -6.33 10.82 -12.53
N GLY A 123 -7.51 10.24 -12.30
CA GLY A 123 -8.57 10.07 -13.30
C GLY A 123 -8.51 8.76 -14.10
N PHE A 124 -7.70 7.78 -13.66
CA PHE A 124 -7.64 6.47 -14.33
C PHE A 124 -8.81 5.58 -13.88
N VAL A 125 -9.55 5.04 -14.85
CA VAL A 125 -10.67 4.10 -14.63
C VAL A 125 -10.29 2.63 -14.86
N ASP A 126 -9.16 2.37 -15.52
CA ASP A 126 -8.59 1.04 -15.68
C ASP A 126 -7.25 0.98 -14.95
N LEU A 127 -7.14 0.09 -13.96
CA LEU A 127 -5.92 -0.14 -13.20
C LEU A 127 -5.41 -1.56 -13.43
N ILE A 128 -4.25 -1.70 -14.06
CA ILE A 128 -3.59 -2.99 -14.28
C ILE A 128 -2.39 -3.10 -13.34
N TYR A 129 -2.37 -4.16 -12.53
CA TYR A 129 -1.25 -4.54 -11.67
C TYR A 129 -0.56 -5.77 -12.26
N VAL A 130 0.76 -5.70 -12.43
CA VAL A 130 1.58 -6.85 -12.81
C VAL A 130 2.40 -7.23 -11.59
N LEU A 131 2.16 -8.42 -11.04
CA LEU A 131 2.79 -8.94 -9.82
C LEU A 131 3.41 -10.31 -10.10
N GLY A 132 4.27 -10.78 -9.20
CA GLY A 132 4.78 -12.15 -9.27
C GLY A 132 3.70 -13.17 -8.88
N ALA A 133 3.79 -14.39 -9.42
CA ALA A 133 2.82 -15.47 -9.17
C ALA A 133 2.63 -15.85 -7.69
N ASP A 134 3.61 -15.56 -6.85
CA ASP A 134 3.58 -15.72 -5.39
C ASP A 134 2.62 -14.73 -4.68
N HIS A 135 2.10 -13.73 -5.39
CA HIS A 135 1.19 -12.71 -4.85
C HIS A 135 -0.30 -13.03 -5.03
N GLY A 136 -0.68 -14.27 -5.34
CA GLY A 136 -2.08 -14.66 -5.55
C GLY A 136 -3.04 -14.27 -4.41
N GLY A 137 -2.59 -14.37 -3.16
CA GLY A 137 -3.37 -13.93 -1.99
C GLY A 137 -3.57 -12.41 -1.88
N TYR A 138 -2.81 -11.62 -2.65
CA TYR A 138 -2.89 -10.16 -2.71
C TYR A 138 -3.95 -9.65 -3.69
N VAL A 139 -4.35 -10.48 -4.67
CA VAL A 139 -5.29 -10.10 -5.74
C VAL A 139 -6.62 -9.63 -5.15
N LYS A 140 -7.27 -10.47 -4.34
CA LYS A 140 -8.56 -10.13 -3.71
C LYS A 140 -8.47 -8.89 -2.83
N ARG A 141 -7.33 -8.66 -2.20
CA ARG A 141 -7.07 -7.50 -1.35
C ARG A 141 -7.06 -6.20 -2.16
N LEU A 142 -6.39 -6.19 -3.31
CA LEU A 142 -6.37 -5.03 -4.21
C LEU A 142 -7.74 -4.77 -4.83
N GLU A 143 -8.44 -5.82 -5.26
CA GLU A 143 -9.80 -5.69 -5.80
C GLU A 143 -10.79 -5.15 -4.76
N ALA A 144 -10.73 -5.66 -3.53
CA ALA A 144 -11.52 -5.17 -2.40
C ALA A 144 -11.25 -3.69 -2.11
N LEU A 145 -9.98 -3.30 -2.13
CA LEU A 145 -9.57 -1.92 -1.93
C LEU A 145 -10.08 -1.00 -3.05
N ALA A 146 -9.99 -1.41 -4.32
CA ALA A 146 -10.52 -0.66 -5.46
C ALA A 146 -12.03 -0.43 -5.33
N ARG A 147 -12.80 -1.49 -5.01
CA ARG A 147 -14.25 -1.38 -4.77
C ARG A 147 -14.60 -0.43 -3.63
N ALA A 148 -13.84 -0.45 -2.52
CA ALA A 148 -14.08 0.46 -1.42
C ALA A 148 -13.74 1.93 -1.73
N ILE A 149 -12.73 2.18 -2.57
CA ILE A 149 -12.29 3.53 -2.92
C ILE A 149 -13.20 4.14 -3.99
N ALA A 150 -13.50 3.39 -5.05
CA ALA A 150 -14.11 3.91 -6.28
C ALA A 150 -15.41 3.18 -6.70
N GLY A 151 -15.88 2.21 -5.93
CA GLY A 151 -17.06 1.42 -6.32
C GLY A 151 -16.83 0.70 -7.66
N ASP A 152 -17.80 0.85 -8.56
CA ASP A 152 -17.77 0.25 -9.90
C ASP A 152 -17.14 1.19 -10.95
N GLU A 153 -16.67 2.39 -10.56
CA GLU A 153 -16.08 3.36 -11.50
C GLU A 153 -14.67 2.96 -11.96
N VAL A 154 -14.02 2.05 -11.23
CA VAL A 154 -12.65 1.60 -11.52
C VAL A 154 -12.64 0.09 -11.73
N LYS A 155 -12.14 -0.32 -12.90
CA LYS A 155 -11.83 -1.71 -13.21
C LYS A 155 -10.38 -2.00 -12.82
N LEU A 156 -10.18 -2.87 -11.83
CA LEU A 156 -8.85 -3.36 -11.46
C LEU A 156 -8.62 -4.76 -12.04
N THR A 157 -7.48 -4.95 -12.71
CA THR A 157 -7.01 -6.24 -13.22
C THR A 157 -5.64 -6.55 -12.62
N VAL A 158 -5.43 -7.77 -12.13
CA VAL A 158 -4.12 -8.24 -11.67
C VAL A 158 -3.63 -9.36 -12.59
N LEU A 159 -2.41 -9.21 -13.09
CA LEU A 159 -1.66 -10.21 -13.84
C LEU A 159 -0.60 -10.81 -12.91
N LEU A 160 -0.55 -12.14 -12.85
CA LEU A 160 0.35 -12.95 -12.01
C LEU A 160 1.32 -13.76 -12.86
#